data_AF-A0A672IDG3-F1
#
_entry.id   AF-A0A672IDG3-F1
#
_cell.length_a   1.000
_cell.length_b   1.000
_cell.length_c   1.000
_cell.angle_alpha   90.00
_cell.angle_beta   90.00
_cell.angle_gamma   90.00
#
_symmetry.space_group_name_H-M   'P 1'
#
loop_
_entity.id
_entity.type
_entity.pdbx_description
1 polymer ?
#
loop_
_entity_poly.entity_id
_entity_poly.type
_entity_poly.pdbx_seq_one_letter_code
_entity_poly.pdbx_strand_id
1 'polypeptide(L)'
;RRSSRSDDGSSPRIHLNQPFVYFGQSYSQIYVNHNGHLTFTGPWRSFTPQRFPINGSRDVIAPFWTDIDNRERGQILYKEHRSGHILQQATQDVNQYFPGLNFRAVSVFVATWHEVAYFPETSTVTTFQAVLISGGRYSFVLMNYGAIDRTTHSIQIGYDTVHSAHHHSIPFYFGTDADGRVFQQRSNVNVPGRFAFRTDTGTSGPLYLINGRRSPQSDDGSSPRIHLNQPFVYFGQSYSQIYVNHNGHLTFTGPWRSSTPQCFPMQGSRDIIAPFWTDIDNRLRGRILYKEHRSGHILQQATQDVNQYFPGLNFRAVSVFVATWHKVAYYPRTSTVTTFQAVLISGGRYSFVLMNYGEIDRTTHSIQVRYKQIQYLIKCIF
;
A
#
# COMPACT_ATOMS: atom_id res chain seq x y z
N ARG A 1 -29.10 -1.17 -9.36
CA ARG A 1 -29.96 -2.19 -8.73
C ARG A 1 -29.97 -1.91 -7.24
N ARG A 2 -31.10 -2.13 -6.56
CA ARG A 2 -31.20 -2.04 -5.09
C ARG A 2 -31.05 -3.44 -4.51
N SER A 3 -30.31 -3.57 -3.42
CA SER A 3 -30.22 -4.82 -2.64
C SER A 3 -31.50 -5.04 -1.83
N SER A 4 -31.72 -6.25 -1.31
CA SER A 4 -32.79 -6.51 -0.34
C SER A 4 -32.56 -5.70 0.94
N ARG A 5 -33.63 -5.54 1.73
CA ARG A 5 -33.55 -5.01 3.09
C ARG A 5 -33.38 -6.17 4.08
N SER A 6 -32.29 -6.18 4.82
CA SER A 6 -31.90 -7.20 5.80
C SER A 6 -30.81 -6.62 6.71
N ASP A 7 -30.69 -7.16 7.91
CA ASP A 7 -29.62 -6.87 8.86
C ASP A 7 -28.29 -7.42 8.30
N ASP A 8 -28.09 -8.74 8.43
CA ASP A 8 -26.87 -9.43 7.98
C ASP A 8 -26.95 -10.01 6.57
N GLY A 9 -27.58 -9.27 5.67
CA GLY A 9 -27.82 -9.74 4.31
C GLY A 9 -26.65 -9.50 3.35
N SER A 10 -26.86 -9.93 2.10
CA SER A 10 -25.96 -9.68 0.99
C SER A 10 -26.76 -9.64 -0.30
N SER A 11 -26.24 -8.98 -1.33
CA SER A 11 -26.78 -9.15 -2.67
C SER A 11 -26.70 -10.64 -3.10
N PRO A 12 -27.57 -11.07 -4.04
CA PRO A 12 -27.31 -12.26 -4.85
C PRO A 12 -25.97 -12.14 -5.58
N ARG A 13 -25.54 -13.24 -6.24
CA ARG A 13 -24.37 -13.21 -7.12
C ARG A 13 -24.56 -12.18 -8.23
N ILE A 14 -23.68 -11.20 -8.33
CA ILE A 14 -23.68 -10.22 -9.41
C ILE A 14 -22.63 -10.65 -10.43
N HIS A 15 -23.06 -10.97 -11.64
CA HIS A 15 -22.15 -11.22 -12.75
C HIS A 15 -21.61 -9.89 -13.27
N LEU A 16 -20.28 -9.76 -13.29
CA LEU A 16 -19.59 -8.63 -13.89
C LEU A 16 -19.50 -8.86 -15.40
N ASN A 17 -19.89 -7.86 -16.18
CA ASN A 17 -19.79 -7.92 -17.63
C ASN A 17 -18.34 -7.83 -18.10
N GLN A 18 -17.48 -7.17 -17.32
CA GLN A 18 -16.04 -7.16 -17.49
C GLN A 18 -15.40 -7.73 -16.22
N PRO A 19 -14.54 -8.76 -16.33
CA PRO A 19 -13.84 -9.26 -15.16
C PRO A 19 -13.03 -8.15 -14.47
N PHE A 20 -13.07 -8.17 -13.14
CA PHE A 20 -12.26 -7.29 -12.31
C PHE A 20 -11.01 -8.03 -11.86
N VAL A 21 -9.82 -7.49 -12.17
CA VAL A 21 -8.56 -8.05 -11.71
C VAL A 21 -8.25 -7.50 -10.32
N TYR A 22 -8.17 -8.37 -9.32
CA TYR A 22 -7.83 -8.05 -7.93
C TYR A 22 -6.58 -8.83 -7.54
N PHE A 23 -5.46 -8.11 -7.41
CA PHE A 23 -4.11 -8.59 -7.13
C PHE A 23 -3.71 -9.82 -7.98
N GLY A 24 -3.86 -9.68 -9.30
CA GLY A 24 -3.54 -10.73 -10.27
C GLY A 24 -4.63 -11.81 -10.44
N GLN A 25 -5.63 -11.88 -9.56
CA GLN A 25 -6.76 -12.79 -9.70
C GLN A 25 -7.91 -12.11 -10.45
N SER A 26 -8.48 -12.79 -11.44
CA SER A 26 -9.58 -12.27 -12.25
C SER A 26 -10.92 -12.78 -11.75
N TYR A 27 -11.82 -11.86 -11.37
CA TYR A 27 -13.16 -12.18 -10.89
C TYR A 27 -14.24 -11.72 -11.86
N SER A 28 -15.09 -12.64 -12.29
CA SER A 28 -16.26 -12.37 -13.14
C SER A 28 -17.55 -12.16 -12.34
N GLN A 29 -17.45 -12.10 -11.02
CA GLN A 29 -18.59 -11.97 -10.12
C GLN A 29 -18.22 -11.22 -8.86
N ILE A 30 -19.22 -10.62 -8.21
CA ILE A 30 -19.05 -9.88 -6.96
C ILE A 30 -20.32 -9.99 -6.11
N TYR A 31 -20.17 -9.81 -4.80
CA TYR A 31 -21.24 -9.75 -3.81
C TYR A 31 -21.11 -8.46 -3.01
N VAL A 32 -22.23 -7.76 -2.82
CA VAL A 32 -22.31 -6.53 -2.03
C VAL A 32 -22.97 -6.86 -0.70
N ASN A 33 -22.17 -6.90 0.36
CA ASN A 33 -22.66 -7.23 1.70
C ASN A 33 -23.40 -6.05 2.33
N HIS A 34 -24.38 -6.33 3.19
CA HIS A 34 -25.13 -5.28 3.88
C HIS A 34 -24.28 -4.54 4.92
N ASN A 35 -23.36 -5.25 5.58
CA ASN A 35 -22.39 -4.75 6.54
C ASN A 35 -21.14 -4.10 5.89
N GLY A 36 -21.29 -3.48 4.72
CA GLY A 36 -20.28 -2.53 4.23
C GLY A 36 -18.99 -3.11 3.64
N HIS A 37 -18.98 -4.38 3.23
CA HIS A 37 -17.86 -5.01 2.52
C HIS A 37 -18.29 -5.72 1.22
N LEU A 38 -17.30 -6.03 0.39
CA LEU A 38 -17.45 -6.74 -0.90
C LEU A 38 -16.60 -8.01 -0.88
N THR A 39 -17.12 -9.07 -1.49
CA THR A 39 -16.41 -10.33 -1.71
C THR A 39 -16.61 -10.83 -3.14
N PHE A 40 -15.77 -11.76 -3.59
CA PHE A 40 -15.81 -12.28 -4.97
C PHE A 40 -16.21 -13.77 -5.09
N THR A 41 -16.05 -14.54 -4.02
CA THR A 41 -16.28 -16.01 -4.05
C THR A 41 -17.62 -16.44 -3.47
N GLY A 42 -18.28 -15.58 -2.71
CA GLY A 42 -19.59 -15.86 -2.12
C GLY A 42 -19.98 -14.83 -1.05
N PRO A 43 -21.27 -14.77 -0.67
CA PRO A 43 -21.73 -13.89 0.40
C PRO A 43 -21.04 -14.25 1.72
N TRP A 44 -20.91 -13.27 2.61
CA TRP A 44 -20.30 -13.45 3.93
C TRP A 44 -21.11 -12.70 4.99
N ARG A 45 -21.76 -13.43 5.91
CA ARG A 45 -22.68 -12.86 6.90
C ARG A 45 -21.99 -12.27 8.14
N SER A 46 -20.79 -11.69 7.99
CA SER A 46 -20.04 -11.17 9.14
C SER A 46 -20.35 -9.69 9.33
N PHE A 47 -21.00 -9.34 10.45
CA PHE A 47 -21.20 -7.96 10.90
C PHE A 47 -20.02 -7.46 11.74
N THR A 48 -19.43 -8.33 12.55
CA THR A 48 -18.21 -8.01 13.31
C THR A 48 -17.01 -7.91 12.37
N PRO A 49 -16.35 -6.74 12.29
CA PRO A 49 -15.19 -6.58 11.42
C PRO A 49 -13.97 -7.32 11.96
N GLN A 50 -13.18 -7.88 11.05
CA GLN A 50 -11.88 -8.47 11.37
C GLN A 50 -10.76 -7.52 10.98
N ARG A 51 -9.75 -7.39 11.85
CA ARG A 51 -8.61 -6.51 11.60
C ARG A 51 -7.75 -7.05 10.46
N PHE A 52 -7.43 -6.23 9.46
CA PHE A 52 -6.44 -6.60 8.44
C PHE A 52 -5.02 -6.47 9.01
N PRO A 53 -4.10 -7.43 8.74
CA PRO A 53 -4.31 -8.64 7.93
C PRO A 53 -5.14 -9.73 8.66
N ILE A 54 -6.14 -10.29 7.98
CA ILE A 54 -6.97 -11.40 8.47
C ILE A 54 -6.22 -12.74 8.40
N ASN A 55 -5.31 -12.89 7.44
CA ASN A 55 -4.70 -14.16 7.05
C ASN A 55 -5.75 -15.25 6.69
N GLY A 56 -6.86 -14.82 6.08
CA GLY A 56 -8.02 -15.67 5.79
C GLY A 56 -7.98 -16.30 4.40
N SER A 57 -9.09 -16.95 4.01
CA SER A 57 -9.25 -17.62 2.72
C SER A 57 -10.09 -16.82 1.71
N ARG A 58 -10.31 -15.53 1.95
CA ARG A 58 -11.19 -14.67 1.15
C ARG A 58 -10.53 -13.37 0.76
N ASP A 59 -10.80 -12.94 -0.47
CA ASP A 59 -10.55 -11.59 -0.93
C ASP A 59 -11.70 -10.68 -0.51
N VAL A 60 -11.37 -9.56 0.13
CA VAL A 60 -12.33 -8.63 0.74
C VAL A 60 -11.93 -7.19 0.43
N ILE A 61 -12.91 -6.39 0.00
CA ILE A 61 -12.80 -4.92 -0.07
C ILE A 61 -13.82 -4.35 0.92
N ALA A 62 -13.36 -3.64 1.93
CA ALA A 62 -14.18 -3.06 2.99
C ALA A 62 -14.10 -1.53 2.93
N PRO A 63 -14.95 -0.84 2.13
CA PRO A 63 -15.01 0.61 2.18
C PRO A 63 -15.43 1.10 3.58
N PHE A 64 -16.29 0.37 4.29
CA PHE A 64 -16.65 0.65 5.68
C PHE A 64 -17.34 -0.57 6.30
N TRP A 65 -16.56 -1.53 6.83
CA TRP A 65 -17.13 -2.73 7.42
C TRP A 65 -17.47 -2.50 8.88
N THR A 66 -18.77 -2.56 9.19
CA THR A 66 -19.35 -2.53 10.53
C THR A 66 -20.76 -3.12 10.48
N ASP A 67 -21.39 -3.25 11.65
CA ASP A 67 -22.76 -3.76 11.79
C ASP A 67 -23.78 -2.69 11.33
N ILE A 68 -24.37 -2.91 10.14
CA ILE A 68 -25.25 -1.98 9.42
C ILE A 68 -26.61 -2.63 9.24
N ASP A 69 -27.66 -1.90 9.61
CA ASP A 69 -29.04 -2.32 9.41
C ASP A 69 -29.75 -1.42 8.39
N ASN A 70 -30.17 -2.01 7.27
CA ASN A 70 -30.93 -1.30 6.24
C ASN A 70 -32.44 -1.63 6.22
N ARG A 71 -32.97 -2.36 7.22
CA ARG A 71 -34.39 -2.76 7.31
C ARG A 71 -35.32 -1.56 7.41
N GLU A 72 -34.96 -0.58 8.21
CA GLU A 72 -35.78 0.61 8.46
C GLU A 72 -35.30 1.84 7.69
N ARG A 73 -33.98 2.06 7.63
CA ARG A 73 -33.37 3.26 7.04
C ARG A 73 -32.35 2.92 5.95
N GLY A 74 -32.20 3.83 4.99
CA GLY A 74 -31.17 3.75 3.97
C GLY A 74 -31.37 2.67 2.92
N GLN A 75 -30.46 2.66 1.95
CA GLN A 75 -30.49 1.72 0.82
C GLN A 75 -29.09 1.33 0.40
N ILE A 76 -28.96 0.10 -0.06
CA ILE A 76 -27.73 -0.41 -0.65
C ILE A 76 -27.95 -0.56 -2.16
N LEU A 77 -27.19 0.21 -2.93
CA LEU A 77 -27.31 0.35 -4.37
C LEU A 77 -26.04 -0.15 -5.04
N TYR A 78 -26.18 -0.87 -6.15
CA TYR A 78 -25.03 -1.26 -6.95
C TYR A 78 -25.33 -1.27 -8.44
N LYS A 79 -24.35 -0.87 -9.26
CA LYS A 79 -24.47 -0.83 -10.72
C LYS A 79 -23.11 -0.90 -11.39
N GLU A 80 -23.03 -1.71 -12.44
CA GLU A 80 -21.92 -1.68 -13.38
C GLU A 80 -22.25 -0.73 -14.55
N HIS A 81 -21.28 0.11 -14.91
CA HIS A 81 -21.32 1.02 -16.03
C HIS A 81 -20.24 0.61 -17.04
N ARG A 82 -20.56 0.66 -18.33
CA ARG A 82 -19.62 0.35 -19.44
C ARG A 82 -19.49 1.48 -20.47
N SER A 83 -20.21 2.58 -20.25
CA SER A 83 -20.18 3.75 -21.12
C SER A 83 -20.71 4.99 -20.38
N GLY A 84 -20.54 6.16 -20.99
CA GLY A 84 -21.05 7.43 -20.47
C GLY A 84 -20.10 8.17 -19.52
N HIS A 85 -20.61 9.24 -18.92
CA HIS A 85 -19.84 10.18 -18.11
C HIS A 85 -19.14 9.54 -16.90
N ILE A 86 -19.70 8.46 -16.33
CA ILE A 86 -19.07 7.73 -15.22
C ILE A 86 -17.70 7.15 -15.60
N LEU A 87 -17.55 6.60 -16.83
CA LEU A 87 -16.27 6.08 -17.30
C LEU A 87 -15.28 7.21 -17.60
N GLN A 88 -15.78 8.34 -18.11
CA GLN A 88 -14.96 9.52 -18.39
C GLN A 88 -14.38 10.09 -17.10
N GLN A 89 -15.21 10.25 -16.06
CA GLN A 89 -14.77 10.69 -14.73
C GLN A 89 -13.79 9.70 -14.12
N ALA A 90 -14.10 8.40 -14.12
CA ALA A 90 -13.19 7.36 -13.64
C ALA A 90 -11.83 7.37 -14.36
N THR A 91 -11.84 7.62 -15.67
CA THR A 91 -10.62 7.74 -16.48
C THR A 91 -9.79 8.96 -16.09
N GLN A 92 -10.45 10.11 -15.88
CA GLN A 92 -9.79 11.35 -15.45
C GLN A 92 -9.21 11.20 -14.04
N ASP A 93 -10.01 10.70 -13.09
CA ASP A 93 -9.61 10.47 -11.70
C ASP A 93 -8.38 9.56 -11.63
N VAL A 94 -8.40 8.41 -12.32
CA VAL A 94 -7.26 7.48 -12.30
C VAL A 94 -6.02 8.10 -12.93
N ASN A 95 -6.14 8.79 -14.07
CA ASN A 95 -4.97 9.44 -14.69
C ASN A 95 -4.42 10.60 -13.85
N GLN A 96 -5.26 11.27 -13.07
CA GLN A 96 -4.85 12.30 -12.12
C GLN A 96 -4.10 11.68 -10.93
N TYR A 97 -4.63 10.62 -10.33
CA TYR A 97 -4.06 10.01 -9.12
C TYR A 97 -2.85 9.11 -9.42
N PHE A 98 -2.84 8.49 -10.58
CA PHE A 98 -1.83 7.54 -11.06
C PHE A 98 -1.27 7.99 -12.43
N PRO A 99 -0.51 9.10 -12.48
CA PRO A 99 -0.02 9.67 -13.74
C PRO A 99 0.95 8.73 -14.47
N GLY A 100 0.94 8.81 -15.81
CA GLY A 100 1.85 8.05 -16.67
C GLY A 100 1.35 6.64 -17.05
N LEU A 101 0.13 6.27 -16.68
CA LEU A 101 -0.48 4.99 -17.09
C LEU A 101 -1.19 5.05 -18.45
N ASN A 102 -1.53 6.25 -18.95
CA ASN A 102 -2.42 6.44 -20.12
C ASN A 102 -3.68 5.58 -19.99
N PHE A 103 -4.29 5.61 -18.81
CA PHE A 103 -5.38 4.74 -18.43
C PHE A 103 -6.67 5.12 -19.18
N ARG A 104 -7.50 4.12 -19.50
CA ARG A 104 -8.88 4.31 -19.99
C ARG A 104 -9.78 3.27 -19.34
N ALA A 105 -10.83 3.72 -18.65
CA ALA A 105 -11.80 2.82 -18.05
C ALA A 105 -12.63 2.12 -19.14
N VAL A 106 -12.84 0.81 -18.98
CA VAL A 106 -13.73 -0.02 -19.81
C VAL A 106 -14.94 -0.52 -19.00
N SER A 107 -14.83 -0.58 -17.67
CA SER A 107 -15.95 -0.85 -16.78
C SER A 107 -15.76 -0.14 -15.44
N VAL A 108 -16.88 0.30 -14.83
CA VAL A 108 -16.93 0.89 -13.50
C VAL A 108 -18.09 0.25 -12.74
N PHE A 109 -17.79 -0.53 -11.70
CA PHE A 109 -18.78 -1.05 -10.77
C PHE A 109 -18.84 -0.16 -9.52
N VAL A 110 -20.02 0.39 -9.23
CA VAL A 110 -20.27 1.23 -8.05
C VAL A 110 -21.16 0.46 -7.08
N ALA A 111 -20.74 0.35 -5.83
CA ALA A 111 -21.57 -0.05 -4.70
C ALA A 111 -21.67 1.13 -3.72
N THR A 112 -22.89 1.44 -3.27
CA THR A 112 -23.21 2.57 -2.40
C THR A 112 -24.09 2.09 -1.26
N TRP A 113 -23.67 2.38 -0.04
CA TRP A 113 -24.50 2.31 1.15
C TRP A 113 -24.93 3.75 1.38
N HIS A 114 -26.19 4.06 1.08
CA HIS A 114 -26.73 5.42 1.10
C HIS A 114 -27.64 5.58 2.31
N GLU A 115 -27.26 6.49 3.21
CA GLU A 115 -27.99 6.84 4.42
C GLU A 115 -28.42 5.62 5.25
N VAL A 116 -27.55 4.62 5.35
CA VAL A 116 -27.80 3.41 6.16
C VAL A 116 -27.55 3.68 7.64
N ALA A 117 -28.21 2.92 8.50
CA ALA A 117 -28.10 3.01 9.95
C ALA A 117 -27.18 1.91 10.50
N TYR A 118 -26.61 2.13 11.68
CA TYR A 118 -26.00 1.07 12.48
C TYR A 118 -27.09 0.23 13.16
N PHE A 119 -26.84 -1.05 13.41
CA PHE A 119 -27.73 -1.85 14.26
C PHE A 119 -27.48 -1.53 15.74
N PRO A 120 -28.48 -1.38 16.63
CA PRO A 120 -29.91 -1.22 16.37
C PRO A 120 -30.32 0.27 16.25
N GLU A 121 -29.40 1.17 15.95
CA GLU A 121 -29.56 2.63 15.97
C GLU A 121 -30.18 3.20 14.68
N THR A 122 -31.50 3.12 14.53
CA THR A 122 -32.22 3.48 13.29
C THR A 122 -32.22 4.97 12.91
N SER A 123 -31.78 5.85 13.82
CA SER A 123 -31.64 7.29 13.58
C SER A 123 -30.32 7.69 12.91
N THR A 124 -29.32 6.80 12.90
CA THR A 124 -27.99 7.11 12.35
C THR A 124 -27.98 7.16 10.84
N VAL A 125 -27.14 8.03 10.28
CA VAL A 125 -27.01 8.28 8.85
C VAL A 125 -25.56 8.14 8.43
N THR A 126 -25.30 7.05 7.71
CA THR A 126 -23.98 6.71 7.20
C THR A 126 -24.04 6.47 5.69
N THR A 127 -23.22 7.20 4.93
CA THR A 127 -23.14 7.13 3.47
C THR A 127 -21.70 6.94 3.01
N PHE A 128 -21.46 5.84 2.29
CA PHE A 128 -20.15 5.56 1.71
C PHE A 128 -20.27 4.73 0.42
N GLN A 129 -19.19 4.69 -0.36
CA GLN A 129 -19.14 3.99 -1.63
C GLN A 129 -17.83 3.21 -1.82
N ALA A 130 -17.93 2.10 -2.53
CA ALA A 130 -16.81 1.46 -3.21
C ALA A 130 -17.01 1.56 -4.73
N VAL A 131 -15.98 2.01 -5.45
CA VAL A 131 -15.98 2.11 -6.91
C VAL A 131 -14.83 1.27 -7.45
N LEU A 132 -15.15 0.17 -8.11
CA LEU A 132 -14.19 -0.72 -8.78
C LEU A 132 -14.09 -0.30 -10.24
N ILE A 133 -12.92 0.17 -10.66
CA ILE A 133 -12.66 0.68 -12.01
C ILE A 133 -11.74 -0.32 -12.70
N SER A 134 -12.17 -0.85 -13.85
CA SER A 134 -11.36 -1.72 -14.71
C SER A 134 -11.03 -1.00 -16.02
N GLY A 135 -9.76 -1.07 -16.43
CA GLY A 135 -9.27 -0.73 -17.77
C GLY A 135 -8.83 -1.97 -18.56
N GLY A 136 -9.33 -3.15 -18.19
CA GLY A 136 -8.91 -4.45 -18.74
C GLY A 136 -7.61 -4.95 -18.11
N ARG A 137 -6.51 -4.22 -18.28
CA ARG A 137 -5.20 -4.57 -17.68
C ARG A 137 -4.97 -3.97 -16.31
N TYR A 138 -5.56 -2.81 -16.03
CA TYR A 138 -5.42 -2.08 -14.78
C TYR A 138 -6.72 -2.08 -14.00
N SER A 139 -6.63 -2.16 -12.68
CA SER A 139 -7.77 -2.18 -11.78
C SER A 139 -7.54 -1.23 -10.63
N PHE A 140 -8.56 -0.48 -10.25
CA PHE A 140 -8.52 0.46 -9.14
C PHE A 140 -9.75 0.30 -8.27
N VAL A 141 -9.58 0.58 -6.98
CA VAL A 141 -10.67 0.70 -6.01
C VAL A 141 -10.64 2.11 -5.46
N LEU A 142 -11.75 2.83 -5.57
CA LEU A 142 -11.95 4.09 -4.87
C LEU A 142 -12.93 3.85 -3.73
N MET A 143 -12.67 4.48 -2.59
CA MET A 143 -13.58 4.54 -1.45
C MET A 143 -13.96 6.00 -1.24
N ASN A 144 -15.26 6.30 -1.25
CA ASN A 144 -15.77 7.66 -1.05
C ASN A 144 -16.63 7.71 0.22
N TYR A 145 -16.49 8.78 0.99
CA TYR A 145 -17.23 8.98 2.25
C TYR A 145 -18.08 10.24 2.18
N GLY A 146 -19.37 10.08 2.49
CA GLY A 146 -20.33 11.17 2.68
C GLY A 146 -20.51 11.49 4.15
N ALA A 147 -21.75 11.75 4.59
CA ALA A 147 -22.08 11.81 6.02
C ALA A 147 -21.81 10.45 6.69
N ILE A 148 -21.09 10.45 7.81
CA ILE A 148 -20.83 9.26 8.62
C ILE A 148 -21.18 9.66 10.05
N ASP A 149 -22.21 9.05 10.62
CA ASP A 149 -22.56 9.33 12.01
C ASP A 149 -21.59 8.63 12.96
N ARG A 150 -21.46 9.22 14.16
CA ARG A 150 -20.63 8.67 15.23
C ARG A 150 -21.16 7.30 15.65
N THR A 151 -20.26 6.41 16.02
CA THR A 151 -20.61 5.08 16.52
C THR A 151 -19.58 4.57 17.51
N THR A 152 -20.03 3.67 18.38
CA THR A 152 -19.18 2.87 19.27
C THR A 152 -18.81 1.52 18.65
N HIS A 153 -19.35 1.21 17.47
CA HIS A 153 -19.10 -0.04 16.78
C HIS A 153 -17.64 -0.15 16.34
N SER A 154 -17.15 -1.39 16.31
CA SER A 154 -15.89 -1.67 15.63
C SER A 154 -16.05 -1.41 14.14
N ILE A 155 -15.02 -0.79 13.55
CA ILE A 155 -14.98 -0.46 12.12
C ILE A 155 -13.67 -0.98 11.54
N GLN A 156 -13.76 -1.64 10.39
CA GLN A 156 -12.60 -1.96 9.55
C GLN A 156 -12.75 -1.32 8.17
N ILE A 157 -11.68 -0.65 7.71
CA ILE A 157 -11.64 0.02 6.41
C ILE A 157 -10.37 -0.39 5.67
N GLY A 158 -10.51 -0.74 4.40
CA GLY A 158 -9.41 -1.06 3.51
C GLY A 158 -9.69 -2.31 2.70
N TYR A 159 -8.68 -3.16 2.52
CA TYR A 159 -8.82 -4.38 1.76
C TYR A 159 -7.85 -5.46 2.24
N ASP A 160 -8.15 -6.71 1.92
CA ASP A 160 -7.35 -7.88 2.23
C ASP A 160 -7.50 -8.92 1.11
N THR A 161 -6.50 -9.78 0.96
CA THR A 161 -6.53 -10.90 0.02
C THR A 161 -6.40 -12.22 0.76
N VAL A 162 -6.62 -13.33 0.05
CA VAL A 162 -6.29 -14.67 0.53
C VAL A 162 -4.87 -14.70 1.12
N HIS A 163 -4.74 -15.29 2.32
CA HIS A 163 -3.54 -15.35 3.16
C HIS A 163 -2.90 -13.99 3.48
N SER A 164 -3.66 -12.91 3.32
CA SER A 164 -3.16 -11.54 3.41
C SER A 164 -1.91 -11.29 2.58
N ALA A 165 -1.84 -11.94 1.40
CA ALA A 165 -0.78 -11.68 0.44
C ALA A 165 -0.68 -10.19 0.10
N HIS A 166 -1.82 -9.48 -0.01
CA HIS A 166 -1.87 -8.02 -0.05
C HIS A 166 -2.97 -7.53 0.88
N HIS A 167 -2.67 -6.52 1.68
CA HIS A 167 -3.65 -5.92 2.57
C HIS A 167 -3.34 -4.45 2.81
N HIS A 168 -4.35 -3.68 3.15
CA HIS A 168 -4.21 -2.31 3.60
C HIS A 168 -5.32 -1.98 4.59
N SER A 169 -4.96 -1.35 5.70
CA SER A 169 -5.91 -0.76 6.64
C SER A 169 -5.76 0.75 6.58
N ILE A 170 -6.87 1.46 6.37
CA ILE A 170 -6.87 2.92 6.55
C ILE A 170 -6.84 3.18 8.06
N PRO A 171 -5.78 3.80 8.63
CA PRO A 171 -5.68 4.00 10.06
C PRO A 171 -6.83 4.88 10.56
N PHE A 172 -7.61 4.32 11.46
CA PHE A 172 -8.63 5.00 12.23
C PHE A 172 -8.31 4.88 13.71
N TYR A 173 -8.45 5.97 14.46
CA TYR A 173 -8.24 5.92 15.90
C TYR A 173 -9.51 5.37 16.54
N PHE A 174 -9.40 4.18 17.12
CA PHE A 174 -10.41 3.66 18.05
C PHE A 174 -10.43 4.57 19.28
N GLY A 175 -11.55 5.24 19.49
CA GLY A 175 -11.80 6.12 20.62
C GLY A 175 -13.22 6.69 20.54
N THR A 176 -13.76 7.10 21.68
CA THR A 176 -15.13 7.61 21.87
C THR A 176 -15.48 8.84 21.02
N ASP A 177 -14.52 9.38 20.27
CA ASP A 177 -14.64 10.55 19.41
C ASP A 177 -14.36 10.21 17.93
N ALA A 178 -14.98 9.14 17.43
CA ALA A 178 -15.08 8.84 16.01
C ALA A 178 -15.94 9.88 15.29
N ASP A 179 -15.46 11.13 15.20
CA ASP A 179 -16.12 12.18 14.44
C ASP A 179 -16.05 11.81 12.95
N GLY A 180 -17.20 11.51 12.34
CA GLY A 180 -17.27 11.16 10.92
C GLY A 180 -16.72 12.23 9.98
N ARG A 181 -16.54 13.47 10.47
CA ARG A 181 -15.79 14.54 9.77
C ARG A 181 -14.37 14.13 9.41
N VAL A 182 -13.74 13.24 10.18
CA VAL A 182 -12.40 12.73 9.85
C VAL A 182 -12.41 12.00 8.51
N PHE A 183 -13.44 11.19 8.22
CA PHE A 183 -13.53 10.50 6.94
C PHE A 183 -13.71 11.46 5.79
N GLN A 184 -14.49 12.53 5.97
CA GLN A 184 -14.71 13.55 4.96
C GLN A 184 -13.46 14.40 4.66
N GLN A 185 -12.49 14.45 5.57
CA GLN A 185 -11.30 15.30 5.42
C GLN A 185 -10.05 14.52 4.99
N ARG A 186 -9.94 13.23 5.34
CA ARG A 186 -8.77 12.41 5.00
C ARG A 186 -8.81 11.91 3.56
N SER A 187 -7.62 11.75 2.98
CA SER A 187 -7.45 11.26 1.62
C SER A 187 -6.02 10.81 1.37
N ASN A 188 -5.83 9.78 0.53
CA ASN A 188 -4.52 9.44 -0.02
C ASN A 188 -4.26 10.09 -1.39
N VAL A 189 -5.29 10.66 -2.03
CA VAL A 189 -5.20 11.29 -3.36
C VAL A 189 -5.44 12.81 -3.33
N ASN A 190 -5.44 13.42 -2.14
CA ASN A 190 -5.68 14.84 -1.92
C ASN A 190 -7.06 15.31 -2.42
N VAL A 191 -8.07 14.44 -2.33
CA VAL A 191 -9.48 14.75 -2.56
C VAL A 191 -10.23 14.39 -1.28
N PRO A 192 -10.76 15.38 -0.53
CA PRO A 192 -11.42 15.14 0.75
C PRO A 192 -12.45 14.01 0.67
N GLY A 193 -12.39 13.06 1.59
CA GLY A 193 -13.34 11.94 1.62
C GLY A 193 -13.08 10.84 0.62
N ARG A 194 -11.97 10.88 -0.13
CA ARG A 194 -11.66 9.89 -1.15
C ARG A 194 -10.33 9.21 -0.91
N PHE A 195 -10.36 7.89 -1.00
CA PHE A 195 -9.17 7.05 -1.09
C PHE A 195 -9.17 6.29 -2.41
N ALA A 196 -8.01 6.12 -3.03
CA ALA A 196 -7.86 5.37 -4.27
C ALA A 196 -6.67 4.41 -4.19
N PHE A 197 -6.90 3.16 -4.59
CA PHE A 197 -5.91 2.10 -4.56
C PHE A 197 -5.80 1.47 -5.93
N ARG A 198 -4.58 1.20 -6.39
CA ARG A 198 -4.33 0.35 -7.54
C ARG A 198 -4.34 -1.10 -7.06
N THR A 199 -5.16 -1.93 -7.69
CA THR A 199 -5.45 -3.30 -7.22
C THR A 199 -5.28 -4.35 -8.31
N ASP A 200 -4.79 -4.04 -9.52
CA ASP A 200 -4.42 -5.09 -10.50
C ASP A 200 -3.14 -5.82 -10.12
N THR A 201 -2.23 -5.11 -9.47
CA THR A 201 -0.92 -5.62 -9.03
C THR A 201 -0.59 -5.01 -7.69
N GLY A 202 0.05 -5.78 -6.82
CA GLY A 202 0.64 -5.29 -5.58
C GLY A 202 1.95 -5.98 -5.33
N THR A 203 2.79 -5.38 -4.50
CA THR A 203 3.85 -6.08 -3.78
C THR A 203 3.25 -6.61 -2.49
N SER A 204 3.51 -7.87 -2.15
CA SER A 204 3.04 -8.44 -0.89
C SER A 204 3.80 -7.83 0.27
N GLY A 205 3.11 -7.49 1.36
CA GLY A 205 3.73 -6.95 2.58
C GLY A 205 4.25 -5.51 2.45
N PRO A 206 5.27 -5.12 3.24
CA PRO A 206 5.70 -3.72 3.40
C PRO A 206 6.47 -3.14 2.21
N LEU A 207 6.65 -3.91 1.13
CA LEU A 207 7.49 -3.51 0.01
C LEU A 207 6.80 -2.47 -0.87
N TYR A 208 7.55 -1.45 -1.26
CA TYR A 208 7.18 -0.51 -2.30
C TYR A 208 7.28 -1.20 -3.67
N LEU A 209 6.62 -0.61 -4.68
CA LEU A 209 6.63 -1.13 -6.05
C LEU A 209 8.06 -1.47 -6.53
N ILE A 210 8.29 -2.74 -6.85
CA ILE A 210 9.60 -3.24 -7.32
C ILE A 210 9.75 -2.88 -8.80
N ASN A 211 10.45 -1.79 -9.08
CA ASN A 211 10.76 -1.34 -10.44
C ASN A 211 12.04 -0.51 -10.47
N GLY A 212 12.39 0.01 -11.65
CA GLY A 212 13.49 0.94 -11.82
C GLY A 212 14.61 0.44 -12.72
N ARG A 213 15.72 1.17 -12.69
CA ARG A 213 16.94 0.81 -13.40
C ARG A 213 17.57 -0.40 -12.71
N ARG A 214 18.01 -1.38 -13.50
CA ARG A 214 18.73 -2.54 -12.99
C ARG A 214 20.20 -2.18 -12.79
N SER A 215 20.76 -2.57 -11.66
CA SER A 215 22.20 -2.59 -11.46
C SER A 215 22.81 -3.74 -12.29
N PRO A 216 24.08 -3.63 -12.75
CA PRO A 216 24.77 -4.73 -13.42
C PRO A 216 24.78 -6.01 -12.57
N GLN A 217 24.94 -7.16 -13.22
CA GLN A 217 25.15 -8.41 -12.52
C GLN A 217 26.63 -8.55 -12.15
N SER A 218 26.91 -8.68 -10.85
CA SER A 218 28.25 -8.82 -10.27
C SER A 218 28.11 -9.33 -8.83
N ASP A 219 29.16 -9.97 -8.34
CA ASP A 219 29.25 -10.45 -6.95
C ASP A 219 29.39 -9.24 -6.00
N ASP A 220 30.58 -8.68 -5.91
CA ASP A 220 30.89 -7.48 -5.11
C ASP A 220 30.78 -6.18 -5.90
N GLY A 221 29.71 -6.03 -6.66
CA GLY A 221 29.52 -4.87 -7.51
C GLY A 221 28.77 -3.72 -6.82
N SER A 222 28.55 -2.66 -7.60
CA SER A 222 27.70 -1.53 -7.22
C SER A 222 27.07 -0.93 -8.47
N SER A 223 26.01 -0.14 -8.28
CA SER A 223 25.49 0.69 -9.37
C SER A 223 26.54 1.72 -9.81
N PRO A 224 26.43 2.26 -11.05
CA PRO A 224 27.04 3.55 -11.36
C PRO A 224 26.55 4.64 -10.40
N ARG A 225 27.19 5.81 -10.43
CA ARG A 225 26.72 7.00 -9.69
C ARG A 225 25.30 7.34 -10.10
N ILE A 226 24.40 7.41 -9.12
CA ILE A 226 23.01 7.80 -9.32
C ILE A 226 22.89 9.25 -8.87
N HIS A 227 22.57 10.15 -9.79
CA HIS A 227 22.23 11.54 -9.45
C HIS A 227 20.80 11.60 -8.91
N LEU A 228 20.64 12.11 -7.70
CA LEU A 228 19.34 12.37 -7.11
C LEU A 228 18.82 13.69 -7.66
N ASN A 229 17.58 13.69 -8.14
CA ASN A 229 16.92 14.90 -8.62
C ASN A 229 16.60 15.85 -7.46
N GLN A 230 16.33 15.30 -6.28
CA GLN A 230 16.22 16.04 -5.03
C GLN A 230 17.32 15.59 -4.08
N PRO A 231 18.19 16.49 -3.58
CA PRO A 231 19.19 16.12 -2.60
C PRO A 231 18.54 15.47 -1.37
N PHE A 232 19.15 14.40 -0.90
CA PHE A 232 18.75 13.71 0.32
C PHE A 232 19.57 14.25 1.50
N VAL A 233 18.91 14.71 2.55
CA VAL A 233 19.58 15.21 3.75
C VAL A 233 19.74 14.06 4.73
N TYR A 234 20.99 13.68 5.02
CA TYR A 234 21.35 12.61 5.94
C TYR A 234 22.16 13.19 7.10
N PHE A 235 21.58 13.23 8.31
CA PHE A 235 22.18 13.84 9.50
C PHE A 235 22.76 15.26 9.26
N GLY A 236 21.97 16.11 8.60
CA GLY A 236 22.35 17.49 8.28
C GLY A 236 23.24 17.65 7.05
N GLN A 237 23.84 16.56 6.55
CA GLN A 237 24.61 16.58 5.30
C GLN A 237 23.72 16.37 4.09
N SER A 238 23.88 17.21 3.07
CA SER A 238 23.09 17.12 1.83
C SER A 238 23.84 16.33 0.77
N TYR A 239 23.22 15.27 0.27
CA TYR A 239 23.77 14.41 -0.78
C TYR A 239 22.93 14.47 -2.05
N SER A 240 23.55 14.86 -3.16
CA SER A 240 22.93 14.91 -4.50
C SER A 240 23.16 13.63 -5.31
N GLN A 241 23.78 12.62 -4.70
CA GLN A 241 24.13 11.38 -5.37
C GLN A 241 24.09 10.18 -4.41
N ILE A 242 23.89 8.98 -4.94
CA ILE A 242 23.84 7.74 -4.19
C ILE A 242 24.37 6.57 -5.01
N TYR A 243 24.82 5.51 -4.34
CA TYR A 243 25.26 4.25 -4.94
C TYR A 243 24.54 3.10 -4.25
N VAL A 244 24.05 2.15 -5.06
CA VAL A 244 23.37 0.94 -4.58
C VAL A 244 24.34 -0.22 -4.66
N ASN A 245 24.81 -0.69 -3.52
CA ASN A 245 25.76 -1.78 -3.44
C ASN A 245 25.08 -3.13 -3.68
N HIS A 246 25.81 -4.09 -4.26
CA HIS A 246 25.26 -5.43 -4.46
C HIS A 246 25.07 -6.18 -3.16
N ASN A 247 25.93 -5.93 -2.18
CA ASN A 247 25.91 -6.50 -0.83
C ASN A 247 24.98 -5.76 0.15
N GLY A 248 23.86 -5.22 -0.34
CA GLY A 248 22.75 -4.81 0.53
C GLY A 248 22.90 -3.52 1.33
N HIS A 249 23.77 -2.62 0.89
CA HIS A 249 23.94 -1.29 1.49
C HIS A 249 23.98 -0.15 0.46
N LEU A 250 23.82 1.09 0.94
CA LEU A 250 23.88 2.32 0.16
C LEU A 250 25.00 3.22 0.68
N THR A 251 25.67 3.94 -0.21
CA THR A 251 26.69 4.95 0.10
C THR A 251 26.45 6.21 -0.72
N PHE A 252 26.99 7.35 -0.27
CA PHE A 252 26.78 8.64 -0.94
C PHE A 252 28.02 9.19 -1.65
N THR A 253 29.22 8.76 -1.25
CA THR A 253 30.48 9.34 -1.74
C THR A 253 31.16 8.51 -2.83
N GLY A 254 30.81 7.23 -2.96
CA GLY A 254 31.37 6.33 -3.97
C GLY A 254 30.98 4.87 -3.76
N PRO A 255 31.20 4.00 -4.75
CA PRO A 255 30.98 2.57 -4.60
C PRO A 255 31.93 1.99 -3.55
N TRP A 256 31.51 0.92 -2.88
CA TRP A 256 32.32 0.25 -1.86
C TRP A 256 32.28 -1.27 -2.03
N ARG A 257 33.40 -1.89 -2.37
CA ARG A 257 33.47 -3.36 -2.48
C ARG A 257 33.70 -3.96 -1.10
N SER A 258 32.62 -4.34 -0.42
CA SER A 258 32.69 -5.04 0.86
C SER A 258 31.55 -6.04 1.02
N SER A 259 31.87 -7.32 0.93
CA SER A 259 30.97 -8.46 1.22
C SER A 259 30.86 -8.74 2.72
N THR A 260 31.92 -8.47 3.47
CA THR A 260 31.96 -8.66 4.93
C THR A 260 31.34 -7.47 5.64
N PRO A 261 30.25 -7.66 6.41
CA PRO A 261 29.65 -6.59 7.18
C PRO A 261 30.50 -6.20 8.38
N GLN A 262 30.48 -4.91 8.72
CA GLN A 262 31.14 -4.37 9.91
C GLN A 262 30.11 -3.99 10.96
N CYS A 263 30.42 -4.23 12.23
CA CYS A 263 29.57 -3.82 13.34
C CYS A 263 29.50 -2.28 13.44
N PHE A 264 28.30 -1.77 13.73
CA PHE A 264 28.12 -0.37 14.08
C PHE A 264 28.32 -0.12 15.59
N PRO A 265 28.89 1.03 16.00
CA PRO A 265 29.35 2.13 15.15
C PRO A 265 30.62 1.80 14.37
N MET A 266 30.64 2.12 13.08
CA MET A 266 31.84 2.02 12.24
C MET A 266 32.70 3.26 12.49
N GLN A 267 33.97 3.08 12.83
CA GLN A 267 34.94 4.17 12.79
C GLN A 267 35.47 4.34 11.37
N GLY A 268 34.72 5.09 10.55
CA GLY A 268 35.05 5.33 9.15
C GLY A 268 34.59 6.70 8.67
N SER A 269 35.08 7.11 7.49
CA SER A 269 34.78 8.40 6.86
C SER A 269 33.61 8.35 5.87
N ARG A 270 32.82 7.27 5.89
CA ARG A 270 31.74 7.04 4.92
C ARG A 270 30.40 6.95 5.60
N ASP A 271 29.47 7.78 5.15
CA ASP A 271 28.05 7.61 5.46
C ASP A 271 27.49 6.41 4.70
N ILE A 272 26.76 5.56 5.44
CA ILE A 272 26.22 4.30 4.96
C ILE A 272 24.79 4.08 5.46
N ILE A 273 23.93 3.58 4.58
CA ILE A 273 22.63 3.02 4.95
C ILE A 273 22.64 1.53 4.60
N ALA A 274 22.61 0.67 5.59
CA ALA A 274 22.67 -0.78 5.43
C ALA A 274 21.34 -1.42 5.86
N PRO A 275 20.32 -1.52 4.98
CA PRO A 275 19.10 -2.25 5.29
C PRO A 275 19.40 -3.73 5.55
N PHE A 276 20.35 -4.34 4.83
CA PHE A 276 20.70 -5.74 5.01
C PHE A 276 22.08 -6.02 4.40
N TRP A 277 23.15 -5.70 5.13
CA TRP A 277 24.50 -5.89 4.59
C TRP A 277 25.00 -7.31 4.86
N THR A 278 25.24 -8.04 3.77
CA THR A 278 25.83 -9.39 3.75
C THR A 278 26.35 -9.70 2.35
N ASP A 279 27.00 -10.85 2.19
CA ASP A 279 27.54 -11.32 0.91
C ASP A 279 26.42 -11.82 -0.02
N ILE A 280 26.09 -11.02 -1.03
CA ILE A 280 24.95 -11.22 -1.94
C ILE A 280 25.46 -11.37 -3.37
N ASP A 281 25.06 -12.46 -4.02
CA ASP A 281 25.39 -12.72 -5.42
C ASP A 281 24.15 -12.59 -6.31
N ASN A 282 24.17 -11.63 -7.24
CA ASN A 282 23.08 -11.42 -8.20
C ASN A 282 23.39 -11.92 -9.63
N ARG A 283 24.53 -12.62 -9.83
CA ARG A 283 24.96 -13.12 -11.16
C ARG A 283 24.03 -14.20 -11.69
N LEU A 284 23.60 -15.10 -10.81
CA LEU A 284 22.80 -16.27 -11.17
C LEU A 284 21.32 -16.15 -10.78
N ARG A 285 21.00 -15.34 -9.76
CA ARG A 285 19.63 -15.20 -9.25
C ARG A 285 19.34 -13.78 -8.76
N GLY A 286 18.08 -13.38 -8.94
CA GLY A 286 17.59 -12.11 -8.41
C GLY A 286 18.06 -10.90 -9.20
N ARG A 287 17.61 -9.73 -8.77
CA ARG A 287 17.91 -8.45 -9.42
C ARG A 287 18.00 -7.35 -8.38
N ILE A 288 18.88 -6.39 -8.63
CA ILE A 288 18.98 -5.18 -7.82
C ILE A 288 18.45 -4.03 -8.66
N LEU A 289 17.38 -3.40 -8.18
CA LEU A 289 16.66 -2.34 -8.89
C LEU A 289 16.64 -1.06 -8.06
N TYR A 290 16.68 0.09 -8.72
CA TYR A 290 16.52 1.37 -8.04
C TYR A 290 15.78 2.39 -8.88
N LYS A 291 14.99 3.25 -8.22
CA LYS A 291 14.26 4.33 -8.86
C LYS A 291 13.99 5.48 -7.89
N GLU A 292 14.15 6.70 -8.38
CA GLU A 292 13.62 7.89 -7.73
C GLU A 292 12.23 8.23 -8.29
N HIS A 293 11.29 8.50 -7.39
CA HIS A 293 9.94 8.93 -7.69
C HIS A 293 9.76 10.37 -7.21
N ARG A 294 9.11 11.20 -8.04
CA ARG A 294 8.76 12.59 -7.71
C ARG A 294 7.26 12.90 -7.85
N SER A 295 6.48 11.89 -8.21
CA SER A 295 5.03 12.00 -8.40
C SER A 295 4.36 10.63 -8.34
N GLY A 296 3.03 10.65 -8.23
CA GLY A 296 2.18 9.45 -8.22
C GLY A 296 2.09 8.76 -6.85
N HIS A 297 1.42 7.60 -6.86
CA HIS A 297 1.05 6.85 -5.65
C HIS A 297 2.20 6.50 -4.70
N ILE A 298 3.44 6.40 -5.18
CA ILE A 298 4.60 6.12 -4.34
C ILE A 298 4.89 7.25 -3.33
N LEU A 299 4.70 8.51 -3.73
CA LEU A 299 4.83 9.65 -2.80
C LEU A 299 3.69 9.68 -1.79
N GLN A 300 2.48 9.31 -2.22
CA GLN A 300 1.31 9.23 -1.33
C GLN A 300 1.52 8.14 -0.28
N GLN A 301 1.95 6.95 -0.70
CA GLN A 301 2.32 5.84 0.19
C GLN A 301 3.40 6.27 1.19
N ALA A 302 4.50 6.87 0.71
CA ALA A 302 5.57 7.38 1.59
C ALA A 302 5.10 8.46 2.57
N THR A 303 4.22 9.34 2.11
CA THR A 303 3.62 10.37 2.96
C THR A 303 2.78 9.74 4.07
N GLN A 304 1.98 8.74 3.72
CA GLN A 304 1.13 8.02 4.68
C GLN A 304 1.96 7.20 5.67
N ASP A 305 2.95 6.46 5.20
CA ASP A 305 3.83 5.65 6.04
C ASP A 305 4.54 6.54 7.07
N VAL A 306 5.07 7.70 6.67
CA VAL A 306 5.70 8.64 7.61
C VAL A 306 4.67 9.23 8.57
N ASN A 307 3.53 9.73 8.08
CA ASN A 307 2.52 10.35 8.95
C ASN A 307 1.85 9.36 9.91
N GLN A 308 1.80 8.07 9.56
CA GLN A 308 1.31 7.03 10.46
C GLN A 308 2.17 6.95 11.73
N TYR A 309 3.48 7.10 11.59
CA TYR A 309 4.42 7.02 12.71
C TYR A 309 4.74 8.38 13.33
N PHE A 310 4.55 9.46 12.58
CA PHE A 310 4.82 10.83 12.99
C PHE A 310 3.62 11.77 12.68
N PRO A 311 2.44 11.53 13.27
CA PRO A 311 1.20 12.23 12.89
C PRO A 311 1.24 13.74 13.14
N GLY A 312 2.08 14.22 14.06
CA GLY A 312 2.23 15.65 14.35
C GLY A 312 3.05 16.43 13.33
N LEU A 313 3.75 15.77 12.39
CA LEU A 313 4.61 16.46 11.42
C LEU A 313 3.85 17.05 10.24
N ASN A 314 2.63 16.57 9.94
CA ASN A 314 1.91 16.87 8.70
C ASN A 314 2.84 16.75 7.47
N PHE A 315 3.62 15.67 7.44
CA PHE A 315 4.65 15.44 6.44
C PHE A 315 4.03 15.28 5.05
N ARG A 316 4.77 15.70 4.02
CA ARG A 316 4.44 15.44 2.61
C ARG A 316 5.72 15.11 1.85
N ALA A 317 5.79 13.92 1.27
CA ALA A 317 6.92 13.51 0.45
C ALA A 317 6.97 14.33 -0.85
N VAL A 318 8.15 14.82 -1.21
CA VAL A 318 8.45 15.48 -2.49
C VAL A 318 9.38 14.63 -3.37
N SER A 319 10.15 13.72 -2.77
CA SER A 319 10.91 12.70 -3.48
C SER A 319 10.99 11.41 -2.67
N VAL A 320 10.98 10.27 -3.37
CA VAL A 320 11.13 8.94 -2.78
C VAL A 320 12.09 8.13 -3.65
N PHE A 321 13.26 7.78 -3.12
CA PHE A 321 14.20 6.87 -3.75
C PHE A 321 14.05 5.47 -3.17
N VAL A 322 13.73 4.48 -4.01
CA VAL A 322 13.60 3.08 -3.62
C VAL A 322 14.76 2.29 -4.22
N ALA A 323 15.53 1.60 -3.38
CA ALA A 323 16.47 0.56 -3.79
C ALA A 323 15.95 -0.80 -3.32
N THR A 324 15.84 -1.76 -4.23
CA THR A 324 15.33 -3.12 -3.98
C THR A 324 16.37 -4.16 -4.36
N TRP A 325 16.70 -5.03 -3.42
CA TRP A 325 17.35 -6.31 -3.70
C TRP A 325 16.22 -7.33 -3.79
N HIS A 326 15.88 -7.77 -5.01
CA HIS A 326 14.71 -8.61 -5.26
C HIS A 326 15.10 -10.04 -5.59
N LYS A 327 14.69 -10.98 -4.73
CA LYS A 327 14.95 -12.42 -4.85
C LYS A 327 16.43 -12.74 -5.10
N VAL A 328 17.33 -11.97 -4.48
CA VAL A 328 18.78 -12.17 -4.56
C VAL A 328 19.20 -13.35 -3.69
N ALA A 329 20.33 -13.96 -4.00
CA ALA A 329 20.85 -15.11 -3.28
C ALA A 329 22.11 -14.74 -2.49
N TYR A 330 22.44 -15.52 -1.45
CA TYR A 330 23.68 -15.33 -0.71
C TYR A 330 24.82 -16.02 -1.45
N TYR A 331 25.99 -15.40 -1.55
CA TYR A 331 27.15 -16.10 -2.09
C TYR A 331 27.51 -17.33 -1.22
N PRO A 332 28.03 -18.44 -1.75
CA PRO A 332 27.95 -18.90 -3.15
C PRO A 332 26.65 -19.67 -3.44
N ARG A 333 25.67 -19.65 -2.53
CA ARG A 333 24.42 -20.41 -2.64
C ARG A 333 23.44 -19.75 -3.60
N THR A 334 23.18 -20.37 -4.74
CA THR A 334 22.27 -19.83 -5.76
C THR A 334 20.79 -20.10 -5.48
N SER A 335 20.48 -20.97 -4.52
CA SER A 335 19.10 -21.40 -4.23
C SER A 335 18.35 -20.47 -3.27
N THR A 336 19.05 -19.62 -2.52
CA THR A 336 18.39 -18.77 -1.52
C THR A 336 17.64 -17.60 -2.15
N VAL A 337 16.60 -17.15 -1.46
CA VAL A 337 15.69 -16.09 -1.91
C VAL A 337 15.56 -15.05 -0.81
N THR A 338 16.13 -13.89 -1.08
CA THR A 338 16.10 -12.77 -0.15
C THR A 338 15.63 -11.52 -0.88
N THR A 339 14.62 -10.85 -0.33
CA THR A 339 14.02 -9.62 -0.85
C THR A 339 13.93 -8.57 0.24
N PHE A 340 14.54 -7.41 0.02
CA PHE A 340 14.46 -6.26 0.94
C PHE A 340 14.65 -4.93 0.18
N GLN A 341 14.31 -3.84 0.85
CA GLN A 341 14.37 -2.48 0.31
C GLN A 341 14.96 -1.49 1.31
N ALA A 342 15.63 -0.47 0.77
CA ALA A 342 15.81 0.82 1.43
C ALA A 342 15.00 1.87 0.67
N VAL A 343 14.18 2.64 1.39
CA VAL A 343 13.35 3.71 0.86
C VAL A 343 13.77 5.02 1.52
N LEU A 344 14.36 5.93 0.75
CA LEU A 344 14.78 7.25 1.19
C LEU A 344 13.69 8.24 0.80
N ILE A 345 13.05 8.86 1.78
CA ILE A 345 11.89 9.74 1.60
C ILE A 345 12.33 11.15 1.98
N SER A 346 12.23 12.10 1.05
CA SER A 346 12.48 13.51 1.30
C SER A 346 11.17 14.30 1.22
N GLY A 347 10.91 15.13 2.23
CA GLY A 347 9.85 16.15 2.23
C GLY A 347 10.40 17.57 2.12
N GLY A 348 11.65 17.72 1.65
CA GLY A 348 12.38 18.99 1.60
C GLY A 348 12.96 19.38 2.96
N ARG A 349 12.11 19.56 3.99
CA ARG A 349 12.54 19.90 5.36
C ARG A 349 12.98 18.68 6.16
N TYR A 350 12.29 17.55 5.98
CA TYR A 350 12.53 16.32 6.72
C TYR A 350 12.94 15.20 5.76
N SER A 351 13.82 14.31 6.22
CA SER A 351 14.26 13.13 5.48
C SER A 351 14.05 11.89 6.35
N PHE A 352 13.51 10.83 5.76
CA PHE A 352 13.25 9.56 6.43
C PHE A 352 13.87 8.41 5.64
N VAL A 353 14.23 7.34 6.35
CA VAL A 353 14.66 6.07 5.76
C VAL A 353 13.73 4.98 6.27
N LEU A 354 13.07 4.27 5.37
CA LEU A 354 12.37 3.03 5.67
C LEU A 354 13.18 1.84 5.16
N MET A 355 13.19 0.76 5.93
CA MET A 355 13.83 -0.50 5.58
C MET A 355 12.75 -1.58 5.58
N ASN A 356 12.40 -2.08 4.40
CA ASN A 356 11.29 -3.02 4.24
C ASN A 356 11.84 -4.40 3.88
N TYR A 357 11.28 -5.45 4.49
CA TYR A 357 11.72 -6.82 4.31
C TYR A 357 10.56 -7.66 3.74
N GLY A 358 10.84 -8.39 2.67
CA GLY A 358 9.96 -9.41 2.11
C GLY A 358 10.38 -10.80 2.56
N GLU A 359 10.46 -11.73 1.61
CA GLU A 359 11.03 -13.07 1.84
C GLU A 359 12.52 -12.95 2.21
N ILE A 360 12.94 -13.51 3.34
CA ILE A 360 14.34 -13.53 3.78
C ILE A 360 14.71 -14.97 4.14
N ASP A 361 15.53 -15.60 3.29
CA ASP A 361 16.02 -16.94 3.57
C ASP A 361 17.05 -16.98 4.70
N ARG A 362 17.10 -18.12 5.38
CA ARG A 362 18.09 -18.39 6.43
C ARG A 362 19.50 -18.41 5.84
N THR A 363 20.45 -17.91 6.62
CA THR A 363 21.87 -17.90 6.24
C THR A 363 22.76 -18.11 7.46
N THR A 364 23.96 -18.61 7.19
CA THR A 364 25.07 -18.68 8.16
C THR A 364 26.02 -17.49 7.99
N HIS A 365 25.81 -16.64 6.98
CA HIS A 365 26.62 -15.44 6.80
C HIS A 365 26.41 -14.45 7.94
N SER A 366 27.48 -13.73 8.28
CA SER A 366 27.35 -12.52 9.07
C SER A 366 26.45 -11.54 8.33
N ILE A 367 25.50 -10.97 9.06
CA ILE A 367 24.58 -9.96 8.55
C ILE A 367 24.69 -8.75 9.47
N GLN A 368 24.94 -7.58 8.89
CA GLN A 368 24.71 -6.31 9.58
C GLN A 368 23.39 -5.72 9.12
N VAL A 369 22.42 -5.77 10.03
CA VAL A 369 21.15 -5.04 9.96
C VAL A 369 21.12 -4.08 11.15
N ARG A 370 20.40 -2.97 11.07
CA ARG A 370 20.10 -2.22 12.30
C ARG A 370 19.19 -3.09 13.18
N TYR A 371 19.66 -3.39 14.39
CA TYR A 371 19.09 -4.17 15.50
C TYR A 371 17.76 -4.92 15.23
N LYS A 372 17.86 -6.25 15.23
CA LYS A 372 16.74 -7.18 15.33
C LYS A 372 16.43 -7.43 16.81
N GLN A 373 15.43 -6.73 17.36
CA GLN A 373 14.54 -7.35 18.34
C GLN A 373 13.10 -7.21 17.86
N ILE A 374 12.39 -8.31 18.02
CA ILE A 374 10.95 -8.41 17.88
C ILE A 374 10.31 -7.34 18.78
N GLN A 375 9.35 -6.60 18.21
CA GLN A 375 8.59 -5.48 18.77
C GLN A 375 9.26 -4.09 18.81
N TYR A 376 8.54 -3.15 18.20
CA TYR A 376 8.68 -1.69 18.19
C TYR A 376 9.71 -1.05 17.23
N LEU A 377 9.13 -0.44 16.20
CA LEU A 377 9.43 0.88 15.64
C LEU A 377 10.68 1.58 16.23
N ILE A 378 11.80 1.53 15.50
CA ILE A 378 12.98 2.31 15.88
C ILE A 378 12.93 3.68 15.21
N LYS A 379 12.55 4.66 16.04
CA LYS A 379 12.81 6.10 15.95
C LYS A 379 14.24 6.41 15.50
N CYS A 380 14.39 7.39 14.62
CA CYS A 380 15.52 8.33 14.67
C CYS A 380 14.93 9.71 14.96
N ILE A 381 15.16 10.19 16.18
CA ILE A 381 15.01 11.58 16.67
C ILE A 381 16.48 12.04 16.83
N PHE A 382 16.98 13.20 16.38
CA PHE A 382 16.42 14.56 16.22
C PHE A 382 16.69 15.14 14.84
#